data_AF-A0A815VEJ4-F1
#
_entry.id   AF-A0A815VEJ4-F1
#
_cell.length_a   1.000
_cell.length_b   1.000
_cell.length_c   1.000
_cell.angle_alpha   90.00
_cell.angle_beta   90.00
_cell.angle_gamma   90.00
#
_symmetry.space_group_name_H-M   'P 1'
#
loop_
_entity.id
_entity.type
_entity.pdbx_description
1 polymer ?
#
loop_
_entity_poly.entity_id
_entity_poly.type
_entity_poly.pdbx_seq_one_letter_code
_entity_poly.pdbx_strand_id
1 'polypeptide(L)'
;MINNHDEYKNIDDTLSKPIELNNLNSTFDDHDESNSTRPLLNNSNDDEQSPYEEVAVNISNKDDPTMLCLTFRSVFIGILLTCLMSFTAQFFAYRTSPLDINIGLIILLGYMLGEFISKILPEKLFNMTINPGSFSVKEHTLITIMALTATETDHAIQVITVERIYYNYYDTHVNAILFILVINLLAFSISGILKRYLIWPASMIWPKTLMSCCLIRTLDIESKTETNKRQWTMTRSKFFWLIVLFQFIWYWFPGYIFPLLSMFSFICMIAPHNIIFSQITGSNGLGLGAIQFDWNSCVAFLDSPILVPFWAHVNIFIGFIVVAWIVTPIVYYKNIWNSKKMPIISNRAFDINGNFYDPMKVLNKDLLLNETAYEIYGNISDYFNINNK
;
A
#
# COMPACT_ATOMS: atom_id res chain seq x y z
N MET A 1 23.45 -41.40 64.41
CA MET A 1 24.61 -41.44 65.32
C MET A 1 25.77 -40.75 64.62
N ILE A 2 26.15 -39.60 65.16
CA ILE A 2 27.51 -39.02 65.22
C ILE A 2 28.12 -38.61 63.85
N ASN A 3 28.06 -37.33 63.45
CA ASN A 3 28.84 -36.15 63.89
C ASN A 3 30.34 -36.15 63.50
N ASN A 4 30.67 -35.21 62.59
CA ASN A 4 31.46 -34.00 62.87
C ASN A 4 32.92 -33.83 62.40
N HIS A 5 33.15 -32.55 62.01
CA HIS A 5 34.33 -31.67 62.12
C HIS A 5 35.41 -31.80 61.03
N ASP A 6 36.05 -30.74 60.48
CA ASP A 6 36.01 -29.25 60.57
C ASP A 6 36.97 -28.75 59.45
N GLU A 7 36.70 -27.71 58.65
CA GLU A 7 36.81 -26.24 58.86
C GLU A 7 38.11 -25.62 58.26
N TYR A 8 38.03 -24.31 57.94
CA TYR A 8 38.99 -23.30 57.38
C TYR A 8 38.92 -23.02 55.86
N LYS A 9 38.21 -21.98 55.35
CA LYS A 9 38.31 -20.48 55.41
C LYS A 9 39.37 -19.83 54.49
N ASN A 10 38.91 -18.78 53.78
CA ASN A 10 39.57 -17.59 53.18
C ASN A 10 39.56 -17.55 51.63
N ILE A 11 39.28 -16.44 50.90
CA ILE A 11 38.99 -15.01 51.16
C ILE A 11 38.26 -14.44 49.92
N ASP A 12 37.42 -13.42 50.15
CA ASP A 12 36.63 -12.61 49.20
C ASP A 12 37.42 -11.77 48.17
N ASP A 13 36.64 -11.25 47.21
CA ASP A 13 36.75 -9.95 46.54
C ASP A 13 37.86 -9.68 45.51
N THR A 14 37.42 -9.41 44.26
CA THR A 14 37.75 -8.17 43.52
C THR A 14 36.96 -8.08 42.20
N LEU A 15 35.81 -7.40 42.29
CA LEU A 15 35.23 -6.63 41.19
C LEU A 15 36.18 -5.46 40.87
N SER A 16 36.57 -5.22 39.61
CA SER A 16 36.63 -3.87 38.96
C SER A 16 37.36 -3.83 37.58
N LYS A 17 36.61 -3.30 36.60
CA LYS A 17 36.89 -2.71 35.25
C LYS A 17 38.30 -2.08 35.00
N PRO A 18 38.75 -1.81 33.74
CA PRO A 18 37.96 -1.13 32.69
C PRO A 18 38.18 -1.49 31.19
N ILE A 19 37.33 -0.84 30.39
CA ILE A 19 37.23 -0.74 28.93
C ILE A 19 38.34 0.16 28.38
N GLU A 20 38.98 -0.23 27.27
CA GLU A 20 39.69 0.70 26.38
C GLU A 20 39.06 0.64 24.97
N LEU A 21 38.40 1.74 24.59
CA LEU A 21 38.23 2.15 23.19
C LEU A 21 39.43 3.03 22.85
N ASN A 22 40.16 2.72 21.77
CA ASN A 22 40.75 3.69 20.85
C ASN A 22 41.41 2.98 19.66
N ASN A 23 40.79 3.06 18.48
CA ASN A 23 41.38 3.55 17.23
C ASN A 23 40.52 3.17 16.03
N LEU A 24 39.62 4.09 15.68
CA LEU A 24 39.12 4.28 14.32
C LEU A 24 40.24 4.96 13.51
N ASN A 25 40.64 4.37 12.37
CA ASN A 25 40.93 5.05 11.09
C ASN A 25 41.76 4.16 10.14
N SER A 26 41.11 3.64 9.10
CA SER A 26 41.70 3.45 7.76
C SER A 26 40.56 3.04 6.82
N THR A 27 39.95 4.03 6.16
CA THR A 27 40.07 4.30 4.71
C THR A 27 39.11 3.47 3.86
N PHE A 28 38.16 4.21 3.28
CA PHE A 28 37.44 3.85 2.07
C PHE A 28 38.42 3.41 0.98
N ASP A 29 38.18 2.23 0.40
CA ASP A 29 38.58 1.91 -0.96
C ASP A 29 37.42 1.16 -1.61
N ASP A 30 36.74 1.87 -2.52
CA ASP A 30 35.97 1.28 -3.61
C ASP A 30 36.96 0.68 -4.62
N HIS A 31 36.85 -0.61 -4.92
CA HIS A 31 36.89 -1.19 -6.28
C HIS A 31 37.00 -2.73 -6.23
N ASP A 32 36.06 -3.35 -6.94
CA ASP A 32 36.15 -4.60 -7.69
C ASP A 32 36.94 -5.79 -7.11
N GLU A 33 36.22 -6.87 -6.75
CA GLU A 33 36.58 -8.19 -7.27
C GLU A 33 35.42 -9.20 -7.15
N SER A 34 35.00 -9.67 -8.32
CA SER A 34 34.25 -10.90 -8.55
C SER A 34 34.94 -12.11 -7.88
N ASN A 35 34.12 -13.04 -7.37
CA ASN A 35 34.47 -14.32 -6.74
C ASN A 35 34.98 -14.24 -5.29
N SER A 36 34.03 -14.24 -4.35
CA SER A 36 34.21 -15.03 -3.14
C SER A 36 32.96 -15.87 -2.87
N THR A 37 33.12 -17.18 -3.10
CA THR A 37 32.41 -18.24 -2.38
C THR A 37 32.35 -17.85 -0.91
N ARG A 38 31.18 -17.39 -0.45
CA ARG A 38 30.93 -17.14 0.97
C ARG A 38 31.17 -18.46 1.70
N PRO A 39 31.96 -18.46 2.78
CA PRO A 39 32.25 -19.68 3.51
C PRO A 39 30.93 -20.24 4.04
N LEU A 40 30.66 -21.49 3.68
CA LEU A 40 29.60 -22.31 4.26
C LEU A 40 29.82 -22.35 5.77
N LEU A 41 29.11 -21.49 6.49
CA LEU A 41 28.88 -21.66 7.91
C LEU A 41 27.97 -22.88 8.06
N ASN A 42 28.61 -24.03 8.27
CA ASN A 42 27.97 -25.23 8.78
C ASN A 42 27.32 -24.90 10.14
N ASN A 43 26.03 -24.63 10.12
CA ASN A 43 25.12 -24.87 11.24
C ASN A 43 23.77 -25.27 10.65
N SER A 44 23.39 -26.52 10.86
CA SER A 44 22.16 -27.17 10.37
C SER A 44 20.86 -26.61 10.97
N ASN A 45 20.84 -25.33 11.35
CA ASN A 45 19.70 -24.56 11.82
C ASN A 45 19.50 -23.25 11.03
N ASP A 46 20.43 -22.87 10.14
CA ASP A 46 20.35 -21.64 9.34
C ASP A 46 19.69 -21.86 7.96
N ASP A 47 19.45 -23.12 7.55
CA ASP A 47 18.84 -23.46 6.25
C ASP A 47 17.34 -23.13 6.18
N GLU A 48 16.67 -22.92 7.31
CA GLU A 48 15.25 -22.51 7.38
C GLU A 48 15.07 -20.99 7.42
N GLN A 49 16.15 -20.21 7.47
CA GLN A 49 16.08 -18.75 7.57
C GLN A 49 16.00 -18.09 6.20
N SER A 50 15.21 -17.02 6.11
CA SER A 50 15.10 -16.25 4.86
C SER A 50 16.49 -15.77 4.42
N PRO A 51 16.82 -15.87 3.11
CA PRO A 51 18.08 -15.35 2.57
C PRO A 51 18.19 -13.81 2.69
N TYR A 52 17.05 -13.14 2.89
CA TYR A 52 16.97 -11.70 3.12
C TYR A 52 16.92 -11.37 4.60
N GLU A 53 17.90 -10.60 5.06
CA GLU A 53 18.07 -10.17 6.46
C GLU A 53 16.84 -9.40 6.98
N GLU A 54 16.25 -8.55 6.15
CA GLU A 54 15.06 -7.76 6.47
C GLU A 54 13.87 -8.63 6.87
N VAL A 55 13.72 -9.80 6.23
CA VAL A 55 12.66 -10.76 6.52
C VAL A 55 13.03 -11.58 7.76
N ALA A 56 14.29 -12.04 7.82
CA ALA A 56 14.84 -12.85 8.91
C ALA A 56 14.76 -12.18 10.29
N VAL A 57 14.94 -10.85 10.34
CA VAL A 57 14.86 -10.07 11.58
C VAL A 57 13.42 -9.85 12.04
N ASN A 58 12.49 -9.72 11.08
CA ASN A 58 11.12 -9.31 11.36
C ASN A 58 10.13 -10.48 11.44
N ILE A 59 10.47 -11.69 11.00
CA ILE A 59 9.57 -12.83 11.00
C ILE A 59 10.27 -14.00 11.70
N SER A 60 9.54 -14.69 12.59
CA SER A 60 10.02 -15.91 13.23
C SER A 60 9.76 -17.10 12.31
N ASN A 61 10.76 -17.96 12.13
CA ASN A 61 10.60 -19.21 11.37
C ASN A 61 9.85 -20.29 12.15
N LYS A 62 9.71 -20.11 13.46
CA LYS A 62 8.99 -21.03 14.33
C LYS A 62 7.53 -20.61 14.44
N ASP A 63 6.64 -21.54 14.10
CA ASP A 63 5.19 -21.43 14.34
C ASP A 63 4.76 -22.29 15.54
N ASP A 64 3.76 -21.83 16.27
CA ASP A 64 3.08 -22.60 17.33
C ASP A 64 1.71 -23.07 16.81
N PRO A 65 1.54 -24.37 16.49
CA PRO A 65 0.29 -24.88 15.94
C PRO A 65 -0.87 -24.90 16.95
N THR A 66 -0.60 -24.70 18.24
CA THR A 66 -1.64 -24.72 19.29
C THR A 66 -2.38 -23.40 19.44
N MET A 67 -1.84 -22.31 18.89
CA MET A 67 -2.45 -20.99 18.98
C MET A 67 -3.71 -20.88 18.12
N LEU A 68 -4.82 -20.48 18.73
CA LEU A 68 -6.11 -20.30 18.05
C LEU A 68 -6.07 -19.12 17.08
N CYS A 69 -6.60 -19.35 15.87
CA CYS A 69 -6.67 -18.35 14.79
C CYS A 69 -8.11 -17.93 14.48
N LEU A 70 -9.04 -18.89 14.39
CA LEU A 70 -10.44 -18.64 14.03
C LEU A 70 -11.30 -18.65 15.29
N THR A 71 -11.66 -17.47 15.77
CA THR A 71 -12.55 -17.31 16.92
C THR A 71 -13.72 -16.40 16.57
N PHE A 72 -14.75 -16.39 17.41
CA PHE A 72 -15.90 -15.50 17.18
C PHE A 72 -15.47 -14.04 17.11
N ARG A 73 -14.56 -13.61 18.00
CA ARG A 73 -14.07 -12.22 18.01
C ARG A 73 -13.32 -11.86 16.72
N SER A 74 -12.49 -12.75 16.20
CA SER A 74 -11.70 -12.47 14.99
C SER A 74 -12.60 -12.32 13.76
N VAL A 75 -13.62 -13.16 13.64
CA VAL A 75 -14.61 -13.07 12.57
C VAL A 75 -15.47 -11.82 12.71
N PHE A 76 -15.98 -11.53 13.92
CA PHE A 76 -16.83 -10.37 14.16
C PHE A 76 -16.10 -9.04 13.88
N ILE A 77 -14.89 -8.87 14.43
CA ILE A 77 -14.07 -7.67 14.20
C ILE A 77 -13.64 -7.59 12.73
N GLY A 78 -13.24 -8.72 12.15
CA GLY A 78 -12.88 -8.79 10.74
C GLY A 78 -13.99 -8.32 9.82
N ILE A 79 -15.22 -8.82 9.98
CA ILE A 79 -16.39 -8.39 9.19
C ILE A 79 -16.69 -6.90 9.42
N LEU A 80 -16.69 -6.44 10.67
CA LEU A 80 -16.98 -5.05 11.01
C LEU A 80 -15.99 -4.09 10.34
N LEU A 81 -14.69 -4.37 10.44
CA LEU A 81 -13.67 -3.56 9.79
C LEU A 81 -13.79 -3.65 8.27
N THR A 82 -13.99 -4.84 7.71
CA THR A 82 -14.18 -5.05 6.26
C THR A 82 -15.32 -4.19 5.70
N CYS A 83 -16.48 -4.14 6.38
CA CYS A 83 -17.61 -3.31 5.98
C CYS A 83 -17.29 -1.81 6.00
N LEU A 84 -16.62 -1.34 7.07
CA LEU A 84 -16.21 0.07 7.19
C LEU A 84 -15.18 0.44 6.12
N MET A 85 -14.21 -0.44 5.85
CA MET A 85 -13.17 -0.22 4.85
C MET A 85 -13.74 -0.20 3.44
N SER A 86 -14.60 -1.15 3.09
CA SER A 86 -15.24 -1.21 1.78
C SER A 86 -16.08 0.04 1.49
N PHE A 87 -16.85 0.52 2.48
CA PHE A 87 -17.62 1.75 2.34
C PHE A 87 -16.73 2.98 2.09
N THR A 88 -15.69 3.15 2.91
CA THR A 88 -14.78 4.30 2.82
C THR A 88 -13.96 4.29 1.53
N ALA A 89 -13.41 3.13 1.15
CA ALA A 89 -12.70 2.96 -0.12
C ALA A 89 -13.58 3.31 -1.32
N GLN A 90 -14.80 2.75 -1.37
CA GLN A 90 -15.72 3.00 -2.48
C GLN A 90 -16.20 4.46 -2.54
N PHE A 91 -16.38 5.11 -1.38
CA PHE A 91 -16.77 6.50 -1.31
C PHE A 91 -15.67 7.44 -1.84
N PHE A 92 -14.40 7.18 -1.50
CA PHE A 92 -13.29 8.05 -1.89
C PHE A 92 -12.76 7.78 -3.31
N ALA A 93 -13.03 6.63 -3.90
CA ALA A 93 -12.54 6.27 -5.24
C ALA A 93 -13.01 7.21 -6.37
N TYR A 94 -14.14 7.89 -6.22
CA TYR A 94 -14.64 8.84 -7.24
C TYR A 94 -14.06 10.26 -7.10
N ARG A 95 -13.14 10.49 -6.16
CA ARG A 95 -12.44 11.77 -6.04
C ARG A 95 -11.34 11.90 -7.10
N THR A 96 -11.05 13.13 -7.48
CA THR A 96 -9.94 13.45 -8.41
C THR A 96 -8.58 13.00 -7.89
N SER A 97 -8.39 13.06 -6.56
CA SER A 97 -7.29 12.41 -5.85
C SER A 97 -7.92 11.39 -4.92
N PRO A 98 -7.83 10.09 -5.21
CA PRO A 98 -8.35 9.05 -4.33
C PRO A 98 -7.66 9.14 -2.97
N LEU A 99 -8.40 8.83 -1.91
CA LEU A 99 -7.87 8.75 -0.56
C LEU A 99 -7.91 7.30 -0.11
N ASP A 100 -6.73 6.71 0.01
CA ASP A 100 -6.57 5.36 0.52
C ASP A 100 -6.24 5.37 2.00
N ILE A 101 -6.93 4.52 2.76
CA ILE A 101 -6.69 4.40 4.19
C ILE A 101 -5.45 3.52 4.39
N ASN A 102 -4.50 4.03 5.17
CA ASN A 102 -3.26 3.34 5.46
C ASN A 102 -3.51 2.03 6.23
N ILE A 103 -2.91 0.93 5.76
CA ILE A 103 -3.03 -0.40 6.38
C ILE A 103 -2.57 -0.42 7.85
N GLY A 104 -1.58 0.40 8.22
CA GLY A 104 -1.09 0.49 9.59
C GLY A 104 -2.16 0.94 10.58
N LEU A 105 -3.08 1.82 10.15
CA LEU A 105 -4.22 2.23 10.97
C LEU A 105 -5.17 1.06 11.22
N ILE A 106 -5.42 0.24 10.21
CA ILE A 106 -6.28 -0.95 10.30
C ILE A 106 -5.68 -1.96 11.26
N ILE A 107 -4.37 -2.20 11.17
CA ILE A 107 -3.65 -3.10 12.08
C ILE A 107 -3.76 -2.61 13.52
N LEU A 108 -3.57 -1.31 13.76
CA LEU A 108 -3.67 -0.71 15.09
C LEU A 108 -5.11 -0.81 15.65
N LEU A 109 -6.11 -0.46 14.85
CA LEU A 109 -7.52 -0.55 15.24
C LEU A 109 -7.94 -2.00 15.51
N GLY A 110 -7.51 -2.93 14.66
CA GLY A 110 -7.75 -4.36 14.83
C GLY A 110 -7.15 -4.90 16.14
N TYR A 111 -5.96 -4.43 16.50
CA TYR A 111 -5.33 -4.75 17.78
C TYR A 111 -6.11 -4.18 18.97
N MET A 112 -6.43 -2.88 18.94
CA MET A 112 -7.17 -2.21 20.02
C MET A 112 -8.55 -2.82 20.25
N LEU A 113 -9.31 -3.08 19.19
CA LEU A 113 -10.61 -3.73 19.27
C LEU A 113 -10.49 -5.19 19.70
N GLY A 114 -9.46 -5.90 19.24
CA GLY A 114 -9.16 -7.29 19.62
C GLY A 114 -8.93 -7.43 21.11
N GLU A 115 -8.03 -6.62 21.69
CA GLU A 115 -7.79 -6.59 23.12
C GLU A 115 -9.03 -6.16 23.91
N PHE A 116 -9.72 -5.11 23.46
CA PHE A 116 -10.89 -4.57 24.15
C PHE A 116 -12.01 -5.60 24.25
N ILE A 117 -12.35 -6.24 23.13
CA ILE A 117 -13.35 -7.31 23.09
C ILE A 117 -12.87 -8.52 23.88
N SER A 118 -11.56 -8.83 23.90
CA SER A 118 -11.04 -9.93 24.73
C SER A 118 -11.28 -9.76 26.22
N LYS A 119 -11.34 -8.51 26.71
CA LYS A 119 -11.58 -8.18 28.11
C LYS A 119 -13.07 -8.11 28.47
N ILE A 120 -13.93 -7.82 27.50
CA ILE A 120 -15.38 -7.65 27.70
C ILE A 120 -16.17 -8.95 27.50
N LEU A 121 -15.70 -9.81 26.60
CA LEU A 121 -16.47 -10.97 26.16
C LEU A 121 -16.44 -12.10 27.21
N PRO A 122 -17.59 -12.67 27.61
CA PRO A 122 -17.63 -13.76 28.58
C PRO A 122 -17.00 -15.04 28.01
N GLU A 123 -16.35 -15.83 28.87
CA GLU A 123 -15.64 -17.07 28.50
C GLU A 123 -16.56 -18.12 27.85
N LYS A 124 -17.78 -18.26 28.36
CA LYS A 124 -18.79 -19.19 27.83
C LYS A 124 -20.15 -18.51 27.71
N LEU A 125 -20.83 -18.76 26.59
CA LEU A 125 -22.22 -18.39 26.38
C LEU A 125 -22.94 -19.62 25.82
N PHE A 126 -24.04 -20.05 26.46
CA PHE A 126 -24.86 -21.19 26.02
C PHE A 126 -24.05 -22.46 25.66
N ASN A 127 -23.16 -22.92 26.55
CA ASN A 127 -22.24 -24.06 26.37
C ASN A 127 -21.15 -23.91 25.28
N MET A 128 -21.10 -22.80 24.56
CA MET A 128 -20.05 -22.52 23.57
C MET A 128 -18.98 -21.60 24.17
N THR A 129 -17.71 -21.97 24.06
CA THR A 129 -16.58 -21.12 24.46
C THR A 129 -16.41 -20.01 23.44
N ILE A 130 -16.95 -18.82 23.73
CA ILE A 130 -16.90 -17.66 22.85
C ILE A 130 -15.56 -16.92 22.98
N ASN A 131 -14.99 -16.91 24.19
CA ASN A 131 -13.70 -16.28 24.47
C ASN A 131 -12.72 -17.33 24.99
N PRO A 132 -11.87 -17.91 24.13
CA PRO A 132 -10.97 -19.00 24.51
C PRO A 132 -9.69 -18.55 25.23
N GLY A 133 -9.47 -17.25 25.44
CA GLY A 133 -8.27 -16.75 26.14
C GLY A 133 -7.83 -15.36 25.70
N SER A 134 -6.55 -15.05 25.93
CA SER A 134 -5.93 -13.79 25.50
C SER A 134 -5.91 -13.63 23.98
N PHE A 135 -5.88 -12.38 23.53
CA PHE A 135 -5.84 -12.05 22.11
C PHE A 135 -4.55 -12.57 21.48
N SER A 136 -4.68 -13.35 20.40
CA SER A 136 -3.56 -14.02 19.75
C SER A 136 -3.07 -13.27 18.51
N VAL A 137 -1.80 -13.45 18.15
CA VAL A 137 -1.22 -12.89 16.91
C VAL A 137 -1.93 -13.45 15.67
N LYS A 138 -2.36 -14.72 15.72
CA LYS A 138 -3.06 -15.37 14.62
C LYS A 138 -4.47 -14.78 14.43
N GLU A 139 -5.19 -14.50 15.52
CA GLU A 139 -6.47 -13.78 15.48
C GLU A 139 -6.28 -12.38 14.87
N HIS A 140 -5.25 -11.64 15.29
CA HIS A 140 -4.92 -10.31 14.75
C HIS A 140 -4.58 -10.34 13.27
N THR A 141 -3.79 -11.33 12.86
CA THR A 141 -3.39 -11.53 11.47
C THR A 141 -4.61 -11.83 10.60
N LEU A 142 -5.53 -12.68 11.08
CA LEU A 142 -6.76 -13.00 10.36
C LEU A 142 -7.66 -11.77 10.18
N ILE A 143 -7.87 -10.98 11.25
CA ILE A 143 -8.62 -9.71 11.19
C ILE A 143 -8.00 -8.77 10.14
N THR A 144 -6.67 -8.66 10.17
CA THR A 144 -5.94 -7.77 9.24
C THR A 144 -6.10 -8.23 7.79
N ILE A 145 -5.99 -9.53 7.51
CA ILE A 145 -6.17 -10.06 6.14
C ILE A 145 -7.58 -9.79 5.63
N MET A 146 -8.61 -10.01 6.45
CA MET A 146 -10.00 -9.71 6.07
C MET A 146 -10.16 -8.22 5.71
N ALA A 147 -9.69 -7.33 6.58
CA ALA A 147 -9.83 -5.89 6.35
C ALA A 147 -8.96 -5.39 5.18
N LEU A 148 -7.78 -5.97 4.94
CA LEU A 148 -6.91 -5.63 3.82
C LEU A 148 -7.56 -5.90 2.47
N THR A 149 -8.34 -6.99 2.35
CA THR A 149 -9.05 -7.27 1.08
C THR A 149 -10.14 -6.25 0.75
N ALA A 150 -10.52 -5.38 1.70
CA ALA A 150 -11.54 -4.37 1.52
C ALA A 150 -11.00 -2.93 1.44
N THR A 151 -9.67 -2.74 1.37
CA THR A 151 -9.08 -1.39 1.27
C THR A 151 -9.11 -0.83 -0.15
N GLU A 152 -9.23 -1.67 -1.16
CA GLU A 152 -9.18 -1.30 -2.57
C GLU A 152 -10.58 -1.45 -3.19
N THR A 153 -10.88 -0.62 -4.20
CA THR A 153 -12.14 -0.74 -4.93
C THR A 153 -12.04 -1.75 -6.05
N ASP A 154 -13.08 -2.55 -6.23
CA ASP A 154 -13.11 -3.58 -7.26
C ASP A 154 -13.28 -2.94 -8.64
N HIS A 155 -12.42 -3.34 -9.58
CA HIS A 155 -12.50 -2.96 -11.00
C HIS A 155 -13.85 -3.34 -11.64
N ALA A 156 -14.52 -4.38 -11.16
CA ALA A 156 -15.87 -4.73 -11.62
C ALA A 156 -16.88 -3.58 -11.43
N ILE A 157 -16.72 -2.78 -10.37
CA ILE A 157 -17.60 -1.63 -10.09
C ILE A 157 -17.42 -0.54 -11.16
N GLN A 158 -16.21 -0.38 -11.69
CA GLN A 158 -15.95 0.60 -12.76
C GLN A 158 -16.77 0.29 -14.02
N VAL A 159 -16.92 -1.00 -14.37
CA VAL A 159 -17.74 -1.45 -15.50
C VAL A 159 -19.21 -1.06 -15.29
N ILE A 160 -19.78 -1.40 -14.13
CA ILE A 160 -21.17 -1.06 -13.76
C ILE A 160 -21.38 0.46 -13.77
N THR A 161 -20.40 1.22 -13.28
CA THR A 161 -20.47 2.68 -13.28
C THR A 161 -20.45 3.25 -14.69
N VAL A 162 -19.63 2.70 -15.59
CA VAL A 162 -19.60 3.11 -16.99
C VAL A 162 -20.94 2.83 -17.67
N GLU A 163 -21.52 1.64 -17.48
CA GLU A 163 -22.84 1.28 -18.01
C GLU A 163 -23.95 2.25 -17.54
N ARG A 164 -23.91 2.66 -16.28
CA ARG A 164 -24.92 3.56 -15.72
C ARG A 164 -24.75 5.01 -16.15
N ILE A 165 -23.51 5.53 -16.12
CA ILE A 165 -23.25 6.95 -16.37
C ILE A 165 -23.20 7.26 -17.87
N TYR A 166 -22.51 6.43 -18.66
CA TYR A 166 -22.30 6.69 -20.08
C TYR A 166 -23.33 6.01 -20.96
N TYR A 167 -23.82 4.82 -20.57
CA TYR A 167 -24.77 4.04 -21.36
C TYR A 167 -26.22 4.11 -20.85
N ASN A 168 -26.50 4.87 -19.78
CA ASN A 168 -27.83 4.97 -19.15
C ASN A 168 -28.52 3.61 -18.96
N TYR A 169 -27.73 2.55 -18.81
CA TYR A 169 -28.20 1.19 -18.70
C TYR A 169 -28.27 0.82 -17.22
N TYR A 170 -29.48 0.47 -16.78
CA TYR A 170 -29.74 0.13 -15.38
C TYR A 170 -30.03 -1.36 -15.29
N ASP A 171 -28.99 -2.14 -15.04
CA ASP A 171 -29.18 -3.54 -14.65
C ASP A 171 -29.75 -3.64 -13.22
N THR A 172 -30.38 -4.78 -12.93
CA THR A 172 -30.87 -5.10 -11.59
C THR A 172 -29.72 -5.16 -10.59
N HIS A 173 -29.96 -4.70 -9.37
CA HIS A 173 -28.94 -4.74 -8.30
C HIS A 173 -28.43 -6.16 -8.01
N VAL A 174 -29.27 -7.18 -8.22
CA VAL A 174 -28.91 -8.58 -8.03
C VAL A 174 -27.86 -9.01 -9.05
N ASN A 175 -28.04 -8.66 -10.33
CA ASN A 175 -27.06 -8.99 -11.37
C ASN A 175 -25.72 -8.30 -11.12
N ALA A 176 -25.73 -7.03 -10.69
CA ALA A 176 -24.51 -6.32 -10.32
C ALA A 176 -23.76 -7.00 -9.16
N ILE A 177 -24.47 -7.44 -8.12
CA ILE A 177 -23.86 -8.16 -6.98
C ILE A 177 -23.29 -9.51 -7.44
N LEU A 178 -24.02 -10.26 -8.26
CA LEU A 178 -23.57 -11.54 -8.79
C LEU A 178 -22.35 -11.38 -9.71
N PHE A 179 -22.33 -10.34 -10.54
CA PHE A 179 -21.21 -10.02 -11.42
C PHE A 179 -19.93 -9.74 -10.62
N ILE A 180 -20.03 -8.88 -9.60
CA ILE A 180 -18.92 -8.59 -8.68
C ILE A 180 -18.46 -9.88 -7.97
N LEU A 181 -19.41 -10.70 -7.49
CA LEU A 181 -19.07 -11.95 -6.80
C LEU A 181 -18.31 -12.92 -7.70
N VAL A 182 -18.74 -13.10 -8.96
CA VAL A 182 -18.09 -13.99 -9.92
C VAL A 182 -16.67 -13.52 -10.24
N ILE A 183 -16.46 -12.22 -10.48
CA ILE A 183 -15.13 -11.67 -10.76
C ILE A 183 -14.18 -11.88 -9.58
N ASN A 184 -14.64 -11.64 -8.35
CA ASN A 184 -13.82 -11.84 -7.16
C ASN A 184 -13.49 -13.33 -6.93
N LEU A 185 -14.46 -14.23 -7.10
CA LEU A 185 -14.21 -15.68 -6.98
C LEU A 185 -13.21 -16.18 -8.02
N LEU A 186 -13.28 -15.65 -9.25
CA LEU A 186 -12.32 -15.94 -10.30
C LEU A 186 -10.91 -15.44 -9.93
N ALA A 187 -10.80 -14.23 -9.40
CA ALA A 187 -9.52 -13.68 -8.95
C ALA A 187 -8.88 -14.52 -7.83
N PHE A 188 -9.67 -14.92 -6.81
CA PHE A 188 -9.17 -15.80 -5.74
C PHE A 188 -8.77 -17.18 -6.26
N SER A 189 -9.47 -17.71 -7.27
CA SER A 189 -9.14 -18.98 -7.90
C SER A 189 -7.78 -18.92 -8.61
N ILE A 190 -7.53 -17.86 -9.37
CA ILE A 190 -6.24 -17.65 -10.06
C ILE A 190 -5.10 -17.43 -9.05
N SER A 191 -5.36 -16.64 -8.00
CA SER A 191 -4.39 -16.43 -6.91
C SER A 191 -3.97 -17.75 -6.23
N GLY A 192 -4.93 -18.64 -6.00
CA GLY A 192 -4.66 -19.99 -5.47
C GLY A 192 -3.73 -20.82 -6.35
N ILE A 193 -3.87 -20.74 -7.68
CA ILE A 193 -3.01 -21.45 -8.64
C ILE A 193 -1.60 -20.83 -8.65
N LEU A 194 -1.51 -19.50 -8.62
CA LEU A 194 -0.23 -18.77 -8.70
C LEU A 194 0.57 -18.78 -7.40
N LYS A 195 -0.06 -19.08 -6.25
CA LYS A 195 0.60 -19.18 -4.93
C LYS A 195 1.88 -20.02 -4.97
N ARG A 196 1.89 -21.12 -5.74
CA ARG A 196 3.07 -21.99 -5.87
C ARG A 196 4.29 -21.30 -6.48
N TYR A 197 4.06 -20.36 -7.39
CA TYR A 197 5.11 -19.68 -8.14
C TYR A 197 5.47 -18.32 -7.57
N LEU A 198 4.51 -17.63 -6.93
CA LEU A 198 4.69 -16.25 -6.46
C LEU A 198 4.94 -16.14 -4.95
N ILE A 199 4.59 -17.16 -4.15
CA ILE A 199 4.63 -17.05 -2.68
C ILE A 199 5.59 -18.06 -2.06
N TRP A 200 5.58 -19.32 -2.49
CA TRP A 200 6.45 -20.34 -1.90
C TRP A 200 7.97 -20.18 -2.16
N PRO A 201 8.43 -19.63 -3.30
CA PRO A 201 9.86 -19.41 -3.49
C PRO A 201 10.41 -18.37 -2.50
N ALA A 202 11.42 -18.76 -1.71
CA ALA A 202 12.06 -17.89 -0.71
C ALA A 202 12.77 -16.66 -1.31
N SER A 203 13.04 -16.66 -2.62
CA SER A 203 13.59 -15.52 -3.35
C SER A 203 12.58 -14.40 -3.62
N MET A 204 11.27 -14.64 -3.43
CA MET A 204 10.24 -13.65 -3.70
C MET A 204 9.88 -12.89 -2.41
N ILE A 205 10.20 -11.59 -2.36
CA ILE A 205 9.80 -10.71 -1.25
C ILE A 205 8.66 -9.80 -1.69
N TRP A 206 7.71 -9.59 -0.79
CA TRP A 206 6.60 -8.66 -0.96
C TRP A 206 6.72 -7.52 0.07
N PRO A 207 7.37 -6.38 -0.26
CA PRO A 207 7.65 -5.30 0.70
C PRO A 207 6.40 -4.73 1.39
N LYS A 208 5.30 -4.54 0.64
CA LYS A 208 4.02 -4.04 1.17
C LYS A 208 3.49 -4.97 2.27
N THR A 209 3.53 -6.28 2.03
CA THR A 209 3.10 -7.31 3.00
C THR A 209 4.07 -7.46 4.16
N LEU A 210 5.38 -7.36 3.89
CA LEU A 210 6.43 -7.45 4.91
C LEU A 210 6.21 -6.40 6.00
N MET A 211 5.96 -5.13 5.63
CA MET A 211 5.65 -4.09 6.61
C MET A 211 4.47 -4.47 7.51
N SER A 212 3.38 -4.99 6.92
CA SER A 212 2.19 -5.41 7.67
C SER A 212 2.53 -6.47 8.71
N CYS A 213 3.33 -7.47 8.32
CA CYS A 213 3.82 -8.52 9.22
C CYS A 213 4.71 -7.95 10.32
N CYS A 214 5.64 -7.05 9.98
CA CYS A 214 6.49 -6.37 10.96
C CYS A 214 5.64 -5.64 12.01
N LEU A 215 4.64 -4.87 11.57
CA LEU A 215 3.81 -4.07 12.46
C LEU A 215 3.01 -4.95 13.43
N ILE A 216 2.34 -6.00 12.92
CA ILE A 216 1.63 -6.98 13.76
C ILE A 216 2.56 -7.58 14.82
N ARG A 217 3.76 -8.00 14.42
CA ARG A 217 4.74 -8.58 15.33
C ARG A 217 5.23 -7.56 16.37
N THR A 218 5.48 -6.32 15.97
CA THR A 218 5.94 -5.28 16.90
C THR A 218 4.89 -4.99 17.98
N LEU A 219 3.60 -4.98 17.62
CA LEU A 219 2.51 -4.78 18.58
C LEU A 219 2.40 -5.95 19.56
N ASP A 220 2.56 -7.19 19.09
CA ASP A 220 2.56 -8.37 19.95
C ASP A 220 3.77 -8.43 20.90
N ILE A 221 4.96 -8.02 20.43
CA ILE A 221 6.15 -7.97 21.28
C ILE A 221 6.00 -6.87 22.34
N GLU A 222 5.52 -5.68 21.97
CA GLU A 222 5.34 -4.56 22.91
C GLU A 222 4.33 -4.90 24.01
N SER A 223 3.33 -5.74 23.76
CA SER A 223 2.39 -6.21 24.79
C SER A 223 3.01 -7.23 25.77
N LYS A 224 3.98 -8.02 25.31
CA LYS A 224 4.62 -9.10 26.10
C LYS A 224 5.90 -8.68 26.81
N THR A 225 6.58 -7.63 26.36
CA THR A 225 7.83 -7.15 26.96
C THR A 225 7.67 -5.78 27.61
N GLU A 226 7.31 -5.77 28.90
CA GLU A 226 7.33 -4.54 29.72
C GLU A 226 8.76 -4.03 30.02
N THR A 227 9.80 -4.84 29.80
CA THR A 227 11.14 -4.50 30.27
C THR A 227 12.18 -5.04 29.30
N ASN A 228 12.80 -4.18 28.49
CA ASN A 228 14.21 -4.32 28.10
C ASN A 228 14.80 -3.03 27.52
N LYS A 229 16.07 -2.81 27.89
CA LYS A 229 16.86 -1.57 27.79
C LYS A 229 16.72 -0.85 26.44
N ARG A 230 16.05 0.30 26.44
CA ARG A 230 16.01 1.21 25.27
C ARG A 230 17.30 2.03 25.21
N GLN A 231 17.97 2.01 24.05
CA GLN A 231 19.05 2.96 23.71
C GLN A 231 18.51 4.38 23.42
N TRP A 232 17.21 4.50 23.12
CA TRP A 232 16.52 5.78 22.85
C TRP A 232 15.61 6.17 24.03
N THR A 233 15.67 7.45 24.42
CA THR A 233 14.93 7.99 25.59
C THR A 233 13.43 8.11 25.37
N MET A 234 12.97 8.17 24.11
CA MET A 234 11.56 8.31 23.77
C MET A 234 10.90 6.95 23.51
N THR A 235 9.72 6.73 24.08
CA THR A 235 8.94 5.52 23.83
C THR A 235 8.35 5.56 22.41
N ARG A 236 8.25 4.40 21.74
CA ARG A 236 7.69 4.31 20.37
C ARG A 236 6.28 4.91 20.28
N SER A 237 5.45 4.66 21.29
CA SER A 237 4.10 5.25 21.41
C SER A 237 4.12 6.79 21.52
N LYS A 238 5.04 7.39 22.29
CA LYS A 238 5.15 8.87 22.38
C LYS A 238 5.56 9.48 21.04
N PHE A 239 6.48 8.85 20.33
CA PHE A 239 6.90 9.27 19.00
C PHE A 239 5.76 9.17 17.98
N PHE A 240 4.99 8.07 18.02
CA PHE A 240 3.79 7.90 17.19
C PHE A 240 2.79 9.03 17.40
N TRP A 241 2.42 9.33 18.65
CA TRP A 241 1.46 10.39 18.93
C TRP A 241 1.98 11.79 18.56
N LEU A 242 3.28 12.04 18.69
CA LEU A 242 3.92 13.28 18.24
C LEU A 242 3.77 13.45 16.72
N ILE A 243 4.06 12.40 15.94
CA ILE A 243 3.91 12.43 14.48
C ILE A 243 2.44 12.58 14.09
N VAL A 244 1.52 11.86 14.74
CA VAL A 244 0.08 11.98 14.48
C VAL A 244 -0.39 13.41 14.71
N LEU A 245 0.03 14.05 15.80
CA LEU A 245 -0.32 15.45 16.07
C LEU A 245 0.29 16.39 15.03
N PHE A 246 1.57 16.18 14.69
CA PHE A 246 2.24 16.96 13.65
C PHE A 246 1.53 16.84 12.30
N GLN A 247 1.22 15.63 11.86
CA GLN A 247 0.51 15.37 10.60
C GLN A 247 -0.91 15.92 10.63
N PHE A 248 -1.60 15.82 11.77
CA PHE A 248 -2.92 16.42 11.96
C PHE A 248 -2.88 17.92 11.74
N ILE A 249 -1.92 18.63 12.35
CA ILE A 249 -1.75 20.07 12.16
C ILE A 249 -1.30 20.39 10.73
N TRP A 250 -0.34 19.63 10.20
CA TRP A 250 0.18 19.83 8.85
C TRP A 250 -0.92 19.68 7.79
N TYR A 251 -1.86 18.76 7.95
CA TYR A 251 -2.94 18.55 7.00
C TYR A 251 -3.80 19.80 6.73
N TRP A 252 -4.01 20.65 7.75
CA TRP A 252 -4.74 21.91 7.59
C TRP A 252 -3.99 22.96 6.75
N PHE A 253 -2.66 22.88 6.70
CA PHE A 253 -1.83 23.84 5.96
C PHE A 253 -2.05 23.78 4.45
N PRO A 254 -1.72 22.68 3.74
CA PRO A 254 -1.96 22.59 2.30
C PRO A 254 -3.45 22.43 1.98
N GLY A 255 -4.28 21.97 2.93
CA GLY A 255 -5.71 21.74 2.69
C GLY A 255 -6.59 22.99 2.81
N TYR A 256 -6.27 23.92 3.71
CA TYR A 256 -7.16 25.06 4.02
C TYR A 256 -6.45 26.39 4.16
N ILE A 257 -5.33 26.44 4.89
CA ILE A 257 -4.65 27.70 5.22
C ILE A 257 -3.92 28.28 3.98
N PHE A 258 -3.21 27.41 3.25
CA PHE A 258 -2.45 27.81 2.06
C PHE A 258 -2.55 26.73 0.96
N PRO A 259 -3.66 26.70 0.21
CA PRO A 259 -3.90 25.69 -0.82
C PRO A 259 -2.83 25.62 -1.93
N LEU A 260 -2.09 26.71 -2.15
CA LEU A 260 -0.99 26.75 -3.12
C LEU A 260 0.12 25.74 -2.78
N LEU A 261 0.28 25.36 -1.50
CA LEU A 261 1.24 24.33 -1.08
C LEU A 261 0.87 22.92 -1.57
N SER A 262 -0.41 22.66 -1.88
CA SER A 262 -0.83 21.35 -2.36
C SER A 262 -0.25 21.04 -3.75
N MET A 263 -0.21 22.04 -4.64
CA MET A 263 0.29 21.93 -6.01
C MET A 263 1.05 23.20 -6.39
N PHE A 264 2.35 23.24 -6.11
CA PHE A 264 3.19 24.38 -6.42
C PHE A 264 3.97 24.16 -7.71
N SER A 265 3.72 24.99 -8.72
CA SER A 265 4.50 25.01 -9.96
C SER A 265 5.16 26.38 -10.12
N PHE A 266 6.47 26.43 -9.89
CA PHE A 266 7.24 27.68 -9.95
C PHE A 266 7.15 28.36 -11.33
N ILE A 267 7.17 27.55 -12.39
CA ILE A 267 7.13 28.05 -13.78
C ILE A 267 5.76 28.65 -14.11
N CYS A 268 4.66 28.04 -13.66
CA CYS A 268 3.32 28.59 -13.81
C CYS A 268 3.13 29.90 -13.01
N MET A 269 3.84 30.08 -11.90
CA MET A 269 3.77 31.31 -11.09
C MET A 269 4.43 32.50 -11.79
N ILE A 270 5.55 32.29 -12.49
CA ILE A 270 6.27 33.36 -13.21
C ILE A 270 5.46 33.86 -14.41
N ALA A 271 4.82 32.95 -15.15
CA ALA A 271 4.14 33.28 -16.40
C ALA A 271 2.75 32.60 -16.47
N PRO A 272 1.77 33.09 -15.69
CA PRO A 272 0.47 32.44 -15.53
C PRO A 272 -0.39 32.44 -16.81
N HIS A 273 -0.14 33.37 -17.74
CA HIS A 273 -0.92 33.49 -18.98
C HIS A 273 -0.34 32.69 -20.16
N ASN A 274 0.80 32.01 -19.97
CA ASN A 274 1.41 31.25 -21.05
C ASN A 274 0.84 29.82 -21.10
N ILE A 275 0.11 29.53 -22.18
CA ILE A 275 -0.53 28.23 -22.42
C ILE A 275 0.50 27.09 -22.48
N ILE A 276 1.68 27.33 -23.07
CA ILE A 276 2.74 26.30 -23.21
C ILE A 276 3.29 25.92 -21.84
N PHE A 277 3.51 26.89 -20.96
CA PHE A 277 3.98 26.62 -19.60
C PHE A 277 2.90 25.94 -18.77
N SER A 278 1.65 26.37 -18.87
CA SER A 278 0.53 25.67 -18.22
C SER A 278 0.41 24.21 -18.67
N GLN A 279 0.65 23.93 -19.96
CA GLN A 279 0.64 22.58 -20.54
C GLN A 279 1.78 21.68 -20.03
N ILE A 280 2.97 22.23 -19.83
CA ILE A 280 4.16 21.45 -19.43
C ILE A 280 4.25 21.30 -17.90
N THR A 281 3.94 22.36 -17.15
CA THR A 281 4.23 22.44 -15.71
C THR A 281 2.97 22.61 -14.85
N GLY A 282 1.79 22.77 -15.45
CA GLY A 282 0.54 22.97 -14.74
C GLY A 282 -0.06 21.69 -14.17
N SER A 283 -1.04 21.84 -13.28
CA SER A 283 -1.76 20.74 -12.63
C SER A 283 -2.59 19.89 -13.59
N ASN A 284 -3.10 20.49 -14.67
CA ASN A 284 -3.76 19.80 -15.78
C ASN A 284 -2.78 19.52 -16.95
N GLY A 285 -1.48 19.67 -16.69
CA GLY A 285 -0.39 19.49 -17.64
C GLY A 285 0.55 18.37 -17.21
N LEU A 286 1.73 18.30 -17.82
CA LEU A 286 2.69 17.19 -17.64
C LEU A 286 3.43 17.21 -16.28
N GLY A 287 3.12 18.19 -15.41
CA GLY A 287 3.65 18.27 -14.05
C GLY A 287 5.17 18.48 -13.93
N LEU A 288 5.85 18.90 -15.00
CA LEU A 288 7.30 19.10 -14.97
C LEU A 288 7.66 20.21 -13.97
N GLY A 289 8.48 19.88 -12.96
CA GLY A 289 8.90 20.83 -11.92
C GLY A 289 7.78 21.26 -10.96
N ALA A 290 6.64 20.56 -10.95
CA ALA A 290 5.62 20.73 -9.92
C ALA A 290 6.07 20.05 -8.63
N ILE A 291 5.98 20.76 -7.52
CA ILE A 291 6.30 20.29 -6.17
C ILE A 291 5.00 20.26 -5.38
N GLN A 292 4.75 19.15 -4.70
CA GLN A 292 3.56 18.93 -3.89
C GLN A 292 3.98 18.77 -2.44
N PHE A 293 3.34 19.50 -1.52
CA PHE A 293 3.57 19.38 -0.07
C PHE A 293 2.40 18.69 0.65
N ASP A 294 1.37 18.27 -0.09
CA ASP A 294 0.27 17.47 0.41
C ASP A 294 0.58 15.98 0.24
N TRP A 295 0.76 15.29 1.37
CA TRP A 295 1.06 13.86 1.41
C TRP A 295 0.01 13.02 0.67
N ASN A 296 -1.28 13.35 0.80
CA ASN A 296 -2.34 12.57 0.18
C ASN A 296 -2.28 12.66 -1.34
N SER A 297 -2.00 13.84 -1.88
CA SER A 297 -1.81 14.03 -3.33
C SER A 297 -0.56 13.31 -3.86
N CYS A 298 0.53 13.29 -3.09
CA CYS A 298 1.77 12.60 -3.48
C CYS A 298 1.61 11.08 -3.59
N VAL A 299 0.88 10.45 -2.65
CA VAL A 299 0.75 8.99 -2.59
C VAL A 299 -0.46 8.43 -3.34
N ALA A 300 -1.38 9.29 -3.81
CA ALA A 300 -2.65 8.89 -4.41
C ALA A 300 -2.53 7.94 -5.62
N PHE A 301 -1.40 7.95 -6.34
CA PHE A 301 -1.22 7.15 -7.56
C PHE A 301 0.05 6.29 -7.58
N LEU A 302 1.01 6.53 -6.68
CA LEU A 302 2.32 5.86 -6.69
C LEU A 302 2.59 5.06 -5.40
N ASP A 303 1.54 4.81 -4.60
CA ASP A 303 1.65 4.24 -3.26
C ASP A 303 2.58 5.08 -2.34
N SER A 304 2.77 4.61 -1.10
CA SER A 304 3.69 5.26 -0.17
C SER A 304 5.15 4.96 -0.53
N PRO A 305 6.00 5.99 -0.73
CA PRO A 305 7.40 5.79 -1.09
C PRO A 305 8.26 5.22 0.03
N ILE A 306 7.71 5.19 1.25
CA ILE A 306 8.36 4.61 2.42
C ILE A 306 8.34 3.07 2.34
N LEU A 307 7.37 2.50 1.63
CA LEU A 307 7.12 1.05 1.58
C LEU A 307 7.81 0.38 0.41
N VAL A 308 7.83 1.09 -0.71
CA VAL A 308 8.34 0.57 -1.96
C VAL A 308 9.84 0.89 -2.05
N PRO A 309 10.68 -0.08 -2.43
CA PRO A 309 12.12 0.11 -2.46
C PRO A 309 12.54 1.17 -3.49
N PHE A 310 13.68 1.82 -3.26
CA PHE A 310 14.15 2.95 -4.07
C PHE A 310 14.32 2.60 -5.55
N TRP A 311 14.88 1.43 -5.87
CA TRP A 311 15.10 1.02 -7.26
C TRP A 311 13.78 0.95 -8.06
N ALA A 312 12.70 0.49 -7.42
CA ALA A 312 11.39 0.38 -8.05
C ALA A 312 10.82 1.77 -8.38
N HIS A 313 10.99 2.74 -7.48
CA HIS A 313 10.62 4.13 -7.75
C HIS A 313 11.42 4.74 -8.89
N VAL A 314 12.73 4.50 -8.94
CA VAL A 314 13.58 4.99 -10.04
C VAL A 314 13.09 4.42 -11.37
N ASN A 315 12.73 3.13 -11.43
CA ASN A 315 12.17 2.52 -12.64
C ASN A 315 10.84 3.17 -13.07
N ILE A 316 9.91 3.37 -12.13
CA ILE A 316 8.63 4.04 -12.41
C ILE A 316 8.87 5.47 -12.88
N PHE A 317 9.78 6.20 -12.23
CA PHE A 317 10.13 7.56 -12.58
C PHE A 317 10.78 7.67 -13.97
N ILE A 318 11.69 6.75 -14.33
CA ILE A 318 12.26 6.69 -15.68
C ILE A 318 11.16 6.43 -16.71
N GLY A 319 10.25 5.49 -16.45
CA GLY A 319 9.09 5.24 -17.31
C GLY A 319 8.22 6.49 -17.48
N PHE A 320 7.98 7.22 -16.39
CA PHE A 320 7.25 8.49 -16.40
C PHE A 320 7.96 9.56 -17.23
N ILE A 321 9.28 9.75 -17.09
CA ILE A 321 10.06 10.68 -17.91
C ILE A 321 9.90 10.34 -19.39
N VAL A 322 10.08 9.07 -19.75
CA VAL A 322 10.03 8.63 -21.16
C VAL A 322 8.65 8.88 -21.76
N VAL A 323 7.59 8.47 -21.07
CA VAL A 323 6.22 8.59 -21.62
C VAL A 323 5.72 10.03 -21.51
N ALA A 324 5.67 10.59 -20.30
CA ALA A 324 5.04 11.88 -20.04
C ALA A 324 5.89 13.06 -20.50
N TRP A 325 7.23 13.03 -20.36
CA TRP A 325 8.08 14.19 -20.67
C TRP A 325 8.77 14.12 -22.04
N ILE A 326 8.87 12.95 -22.66
CA ILE A 326 9.48 12.79 -23.99
C ILE A 326 8.42 12.46 -25.04
N VAL A 327 7.74 11.31 -24.92
CA VAL A 327 6.81 10.83 -25.96
C VAL A 327 5.60 11.76 -26.09
N THR A 328 4.93 12.12 -25.00
CA THR A 328 3.72 12.94 -25.04
C THR A 328 3.96 14.32 -25.69
N PRO A 329 4.99 15.11 -25.32
CA PRO A 329 5.31 16.35 -26.02
C PRO A 329 5.64 16.17 -27.50
N ILE A 330 6.38 15.11 -27.87
CA ILE A 330 6.72 14.85 -29.27
C ILE A 330 5.45 14.62 -30.09
N VAL A 331 4.56 13.75 -29.61
CA VAL A 331 3.27 13.46 -30.26
C VAL A 331 2.44 14.73 -30.36
N TYR A 332 2.30 15.47 -29.25
CA TYR A 332 1.46 16.66 -29.18
C TYR A 332 1.94 17.80 -30.08
N TYR A 333 3.22 18.19 -29.98
CA TYR A 333 3.74 19.34 -30.70
C TYR A 333 3.97 19.07 -32.18
N LYS A 334 4.32 17.82 -32.56
CA LYS A 334 4.36 17.40 -33.97
C LYS A 334 2.98 17.11 -34.56
N ASN A 335 1.91 17.25 -33.77
CA ASN A 335 0.52 16.99 -34.19
C ASN A 335 0.34 15.59 -34.80
N ILE A 336 1.03 14.61 -34.23
CA ILE A 336 0.87 13.21 -34.62
C ILE A 336 -0.55 12.81 -34.23
N TRP A 337 -1.29 12.18 -35.15
CA TRP A 337 -2.70 11.78 -34.96
C TRP A 337 -3.69 12.92 -34.67
N ASN A 338 -3.42 14.15 -35.16
CA ASN A 338 -4.27 15.32 -34.90
C ASN A 338 -4.45 15.67 -33.41
N SER A 339 -3.47 15.31 -32.58
CA SER A 339 -3.47 15.48 -31.12
C SER A 339 -3.69 16.92 -30.65
N LYS A 340 -3.39 17.95 -31.46
CA LYS A 340 -3.60 19.37 -31.09
C LYS A 340 -5.07 19.76 -30.97
N LYS A 341 -5.99 18.95 -31.49
CA LYS A 341 -7.44 19.17 -31.34
C LYS A 341 -7.93 18.87 -29.91
N MET A 342 -7.11 18.20 -29.10
CA MET A 342 -7.44 17.76 -27.75
C MET A 342 -6.51 18.42 -26.71
N PRO A 343 -6.91 18.53 -25.44
CA PRO A 343 -6.03 18.96 -24.36
C PRO A 343 -5.02 17.86 -24.01
N ILE A 344 -3.75 18.22 -23.79
CA ILE A 344 -2.61 17.30 -23.54
C ILE A 344 -2.94 16.15 -22.59
N ILE A 345 -3.65 16.46 -21.50
CA ILE A 345 -4.18 15.48 -20.55
C ILE A 345 -5.68 15.69 -20.45
N SER A 346 -6.42 14.60 -20.55
CA SER A 346 -7.86 14.58 -20.32
C SER A 346 -8.29 13.22 -19.81
N ASN A 347 -9.38 13.21 -19.05
CA ASN A 347 -10.08 12.01 -18.61
C ASN A 347 -11.36 11.75 -19.42
N ARG A 348 -11.53 12.43 -20.57
CA ARG A 348 -12.71 12.33 -21.42
C ARG A 348 -12.33 11.85 -22.81
N ALA A 349 -13.23 11.13 -23.46
CA ALA A 349 -13.12 10.73 -24.85
C ALA A 349 -13.51 11.89 -25.79
N PHE A 350 -12.83 11.99 -26.93
CA PHE A 350 -13.07 13.02 -27.93
C PHE A 350 -13.42 12.43 -29.30
N ASP A 351 -14.16 13.22 -30.07
CA ASP A 351 -14.42 12.99 -31.49
C ASP A 351 -13.28 13.56 -32.36
N ILE A 352 -13.20 13.15 -33.62
CA ILE A 352 -12.23 13.60 -34.64
C ILE A 352 -12.16 15.13 -34.81
N ASN A 353 -13.20 15.83 -34.37
CA ASN A 353 -13.34 17.28 -34.41
C ASN A 353 -12.85 17.99 -33.12
N GLY A 354 -12.45 17.25 -32.09
CA GLY A 354 -12.04 17.78 -30.79
C GLY A 354 -13.19 18.10 -29.83
N ASN A 355 -14.42 17.67 -30.17
CA ASN A 355 -15.59 17.76 -29.28
C ASN A 355 -15.68 16.54 -28.37
N PHE A 356 -16.39 16.64 -27.25
CA PHE A 356 -16.64 15.48 -26.39
C PHE A 356 -17.41 14.40 -27.15
N TYR A 357 -16.92 13.16 -27.06
CA TYR A 357 -17.54 12.02 -27.70
C TYR A 357 -18.79 11.60 -26.93
N ASP A 358 -19.92 11.51 -27.63
CA ASP A 358 -21.17 11.03 -27.06
C ASP A 358 -21.43 9.59 -27.52
N PRO A 359 -21.24 8.58 -26.65
CA PRO A 359 -21.38 7.17 -27.03
C PRO A 359 -22.81 6.84 -27.48
N MET A 360 -23.83 7.59 -27.01
CA MET A 360 -25.23 7.35 -27.37
C MET A 360 -25.54 7.60 -28.85
N LYS A 361 -24.73 8.40 -29.54
CA LYS A 361 -24.97 8.71 -30.96
C LYS A 361 -24.61 7.57 -31.90
N VAL A 362 -23.86 6.59 -31.39
CA VAL A 362 -23.30 5.48 -32.17
C VAL A 362 -23.99 4.16 -31.84
N LEU A 363 -24.79 4.14 -30.78
CA LEU A 363 -25.48 2.95 -30.32
C LEU A 363 -26.91 2.91 -30.86
N ASN A 364 -27.36 1.71 -31.20
CA ASN A 364 -28.77 1.44 -31.43
C ASN A 364 -29.53 1.36 -30.09
N LYS A 365 -30.86 1.33 -30.16
CA LYS A 365 -31.74 1.18 -28.98
C LYS A 365 -31.44 -0.08 -28.16
N ASP A 366 -30.86 -1.10 -28.79
CA ASP A 366 -30.45 -2.35 -28.16
C ASP A 366 -29.03 -2.30 -27.58
N LEU A 367 -28.41 -1.11 -27.49
CA LEU A 367 -27.01 -0.90 -27.06
C LEU A 367 -25.96 -1.63 -27.90
N LEU A 368 -26.34 -2.07 -29.10
CA LEU A 368 -25.43 -2.60 -30.11
C LEU A 368 -24.85 -1.46 -30.95
N LEU A 369 -23.63 -1.65 -31.43
CA LEU A 369 -22.97 -0.70 -32.32
C LEU A 369 -23.76 -0.54 -33.62
N ASN A 370 -24.16 0.69 -33.95
CA ASN A 370 -24.71 1.03 -35.24
C ASN A 370 -23.57 1.42 -36.19
N GLU A 371 -23.17 0.49 -37.06
CA GLU A 371 -22.07 0.69 -38.00
C GLU A 371 -22.28 1.94 -38.88
N THR A 372 -23.52 2.20 -39.34
CA THR A 372 -23.81 3.38 -40.19
C THR A 372 -23.70 4.69 -39.41
N ALA A 373 -24.15 4.73 -38.16
CA ALA A 373 -24.00 5.90 -37.31
C ALA A 373 -22.54 6.11 -36.89
N TYR A 374 -21.78 5.02 -36.70
CA TYR A 374 -20.35 5.06 -36.41
C TYR A 374 -19.54 5.62 -37.57
N GLU A 375 -19.83 5.22 -38.81
CA GLU A 375 -19.16 5.75 -39.99
C GLU A 375 -19.40 7.26 -40.18
N ILE A 376 -20.59 7.75 -39.80
CA ILE A 376 -20.96 9.17 -39.90
C ILE A 376 -20.39 9.99 -38.73
N TYR A 377 -20.50 9.48 -37.50
CA TYR A 377 -20.07 10.20 -36.30
C TYR A 377 -18.54 10.16 -36.12
N GLY A 378 -17.89 9.11 -36.63
CA GLY A 378 -16.45 8.95 -36.62
C GLY A 378 -15.92 8.11 -35.45
N ASN A 379 -14.66 7.69 -35.61
CA ASN A 379 -13.93 6.96 -34.57
C ASN A 379 -13.72 7.84 -33.33
N ILE A 380 -13.74 7.19 -32.16
CA ILE A 380 -13.21 7.78 -30.92
C ILE A 380 -11.75 8.15 -31.16
N SER A 381 -11.41 9.43 -31.04
CA SER A 381 -10.02 9.86 -31.05
C SER A 381 -9.50 9.84 -29.62
N ASP A 382 -8.84 8.76 -29.25
CA ASP A 382 -8.00 8.70 -28.06
C ASP A 382 -6.52 8.71 -28.47
N TYR A 383 -5.63 9.18 -27.59
CA TYR A 383 -4.19 9.33 -27.83
C TYR A 383 -3.47 8.07 -28.34
N PHE A 384 -4.08 6.89 -28.19
CA PHE A 384 -3.55 5.60 -28.63
C PHE A 384 -4.38 4.93 -29.74
N ASN A 385 -5.26 5.66 -30.43
CA ASN A 385 -5.99 5.07 -31.55
C ASN A 385 -5.07 4.96 -32.77
N ILE A 386 -4.33 3.85 -32.84
CA ILE A 386 -3.58 3.41 -34.01
C ILE A 386 -4.62 3.01 -35.06
N ASN A 387 -5.09 3.98 -35.84
CA ASN A 387 -5.82 3.69 -37.07
C ASN A 387 -4.88 2.96 -38.03
N ASN A 388 -4.94 1.63 -38.02
CA ASN A 388 -4.53 0.84 -39.18
C ASN A 388 -5.62 1.01 -40.25
N LYS A 389 -5.41 1.98 -41.14
CA LYS A 389 -5.96 1.94 -42.50
C LYS A 389 -4.84 1.60 -43.46
#